data_AF-A0A9D5HY09-F1
#
_entry.id   AF-A0A9D5HY09-F1
#
_cell.length_a   1.000
_cell.length_b   1.000
_cell.length_c   1.000
_cell.angle_alpha   90.00
_cell.angle_beta   90.00
_cell.angle_gamma   90.00
#
_symmetry.space_group_name_H-M   'P 1'
#
loop_
_entity.id
_entity.type
_entity.pdbx_description
1 polymer ?
#
loop_
_entity_poly.entity_id
_entity_poly.type
_entity_poly.pdbx_seq_one_letter_code
_entity_poly.pdbx_strand_id
1 'polypeptide(L)'
;MSTIDPQLMHAFRSKMKNPRHFHNVCKILCRQRREDLKQYGRCCSMIDELSHCLGVPISREQRDRHAKWLMNCNVDPRNRQHRHEMWGLVTGR
;
A
#
# COMPACT_ATOMS: atom_id res chain seq x y z
N MET A 1 11.10 12.57 7.52
CA MET A 1 9.72 12.05 7.50
C MET A 1 9.28 11.93 6.06
N SER A 2 9.36 10.74 5.46
CA SER A 2 8.92 10.54 4.08
C SER A 2 7.40 10.54 4.07
N THR A 3 6.77 11.55 3.50
CA THR A 3 5.33 11.59 3.29
C THR A 3 4.99 10.75 2.07
N ILE A 4 3.93 9.93 2.17
CA ILE A 4 3.31 9.33 1.00
C ILE A 4 2.86 10.46 0.06
N ASP A 5 3.09 10.29 -1.24
CA ASP A 5 2.59 11.21 -2.26
C ASP A 5 1.07 11.40 -2.11
N PRO A 6 0.60 12.62 -1.81
CA PRO A 6 -0.81 12.88 -1.51
C PRO A 6 -1.70 12.72 -2.75
N GLN A 7 -1.19 12.94 -3.96
CA GLN A 7 -1.95 12.70 -5.20
C GLN A 7 -2.15 11.21 -5.43
N LEU A 8 -1.10 10.42 -5.23
CA LEU A 8 -1.21 8.97 -5.33
C LEU A 8 -2.16 8.42 -4.26
N MET A 9 -2.05 8.91 -3.02
CA MET A 9 -2.95 8.53 -1.95
C MET A 9 -4.40 8.90 -2.29
N HIS A 10 -4.66 10.06 -2.87
CA HIS A 10 -6.00 10.44 -3.32
C HIS A 10 -6.53 9.53 -4.44
N ALA A 11 -5.70 9.15 -5.41
CA ALA A 11 -6.07 8.20 -6.47
C ALA A 11 -6.39 6.81 -5.89
N PHE A 12 -5.51 6.31 -5.03
CA PHE A 12 -5.70 5.05 -4.29
C PHE A 12 -6.99 5.08 -3.47
N ARG A 13 -7.23 6.16 -2.72
CA ARG A 13 -8.46 6.41 -1.95
C ARG A 13 -9.69 6.34 -2.84
N SER A 14 -9.69 7.07 -3.94
CA SER A 14 -10.82 7.13 -4.87
C SER A 14 -11.15 5.74 -5.45
N LYS A 15 -10.14 4.95 -5.80
CA LYS A 15 -10.32 3.58 -6.30
C LYS A 15 -10.75 2.60 -5.21
N MET A 16 -10.24 2.75 -4.00
CA MET A 16 -10.59 1.91 -2.83
C MET A 16 -11.97 2.22 -2.25
N LYS A 17 -12.65 3.30 -2.67
CA LYS A 17 -14.09 3.47 -2.41
C LYS A 17 -14.92 2.35 -3.03
N ASN A 18 -14.42 1.69 -4.08
CA ASN A 18 -15.06 0.50 -4.62
C ASN A 18 -14.77 -0.71 -3.73
N PRO A 19 -15.79 -1.37 -3.15
CA PRO A 19 -15.60 -2.50 -2.23
C PRO A 19 -14.88 -3.70 -2.88
N ARG A 20 -14.99 -3.88 -4.21
CA ARG A 20 -14.25 -4.94 -4.93
C ARG A 20 -12.75 -4.66 -4.95
N HIS A 21 -12.36 -3.42 -5.27
CA HIS A 21 -10.96 -3.02 -5.22
C HIS A 21 -10.40 -3.10 -3.80
N PHE A 22 -11.19 -2.66 -2.82
CA PHE A 22 -10.82 -2.78 -1.41
C PHE A 22 -10.56 -4.24 -1.00
N HIS A 23 -11.46 -5.16 -1.38
CA HIS A 23 -11.30 -6.58 -1.07
C HIS A 23 -10.06 -7.18 -1.74
N ASN A 24 -9.78 -6.82 -2.99
CA ASN A 24 -8.58 -7.28 -3.69
C ASN A 24 -7.29 -6.74 -3.07
N VAL A 25 -7.25 -5.45 -2.72
CA VAL A 25 -6.11 -4.84 -2.01
C VAL A 25 -5.90 -5.54 -0.67
N CYS A 26 -6.96 -5.76 0.12
CA CYS A 26 -6.89 -6.53 1.36
C CYS A 26 -6.31 -7.93 1.13
N LYS A 27 -6.72 -8.62 0.07
CA LYS A 27 -6.26 -9.96 -0.26
C LYS A 27 -4.78 -9.98 -0.64
N ILE A 28 -4.31 -9.00 -1.40
CA ILE A 28 -2.89 -8.81 -1.74
C ILE A 28 -2.08 -8.56 -0.47
N LEU A 29 -2.52 -7.60 0.36
CA LEU A 29 -1.85 -7.26 1.62
C LEU A 29 -1.80 -8.47 2.58
N CYS A 30 -2.91 -9.20 2.77
CA CYS A 30 -2.96 -10.38 3.63
C CYS A 30 -2.06 -11.53 3.18
N ARG A 31 -1.66 -11.57 1.89
CA ARG A 31 -0.70 -12.55 1.37
C ARG A 31 0.75 -12.20 1.73
N GLN A 32 1.04 -10.92 1.95
CA GLN A 32 2.39 -10.46 2.27
C GLN A 32 2.69 -10.63 3.76
N ARG A 33 3.89 -11.09 4.08
CA ARG A 33 4.41 -11.13 5.46
C ARG A 33 5.16 -9.85 5.76
N ARG A 34 5.31 -9.55 7.06
CA ARG A 34 6.19 -8.47 7.52
C ARG A 34 7.62 -8.60 6.98
N GLU A 35 8.11 -9.83 6.83
CA GLU A 35 9.43 -10.12 6.26
C GLU A 35 9.52 -9.73 4.78
N ASP A 36 8.45 -9.96 4.01
CA ASP A 36 8.36 -9.54 2.62
C ASP A 36 8.38 -8.01 2.51
N LEU A 37 7.71 -7.31 3.42
CA LEU A 37 7.72 -5.85 3.47
C LEU A 37 9.05 -5.23 3.92
N LYS A 38 9.96 -6.01 4.50
CA LYS A 38 11.34 -5.59 4.78
C LYS A 38 12.26 -5.79 3.58
N GLN A 39 11.86 -6.60 2.60
CA GLN A 39 12.64 -6.79 1.39
C GLN A 39 12.21 -5.80 0.32
N TYR A 40 13.14 -4.95 -0.11
CA TYR A 40 12.89 -3.93 -1.11
C TYR A 40 12.23 -4.48 -2.39
N GLY A 41 12.76 -5.58 -2.92
CA GLY A 41 12.23 -6.21 -4.15
C GLY A 41 10.79 -6.69 -3.99
N ARG A 42 10.48 -7.37 -2.88
CA ARG A 42 9.12 -7.85 -2.56
C ARG A 42 8.15 -6.69 -2.33
N CYS A 43 8.60 -5.64 -1.65
CA CYS A 43 7.82 -4.43 -1.43
C CYS A 43 7.49 -3.73 -2.77
N CYS A 44 8.47 -3.60 -3.67
CA CYS A 44 8.25 -3.08 -5.02
C CYS A 44 7.25 -3.93 -5.81
N SER A 45 7.39 -5.26 -5.82
CA SER A 45 6.45 -6.15 -6.50
C SER A 45 5.03 -6.03 -5.94
N MET A 46 4.86 -5.90 -4.63
CA MET A 46 3.55 -5.67 -4.03
C MET A 46 2.95 -4.33 -4.49
N ILE A 47 3.75 -3.26 -4.52
CA ILE A 47 3.30 -1.94 -4.95
C ILE A 47 2.89 -1.96 -6.43
N ASP A 48 3.65 -2.66 -7.28
CA ASP A 48 3.29 -2.88 -8.69
C ASP A 48 1.97 -3.68 -8.82
N GLU A 49 1.76 -4.71 -8.00
CA GLU A 49 0.52 -5.51 -7.99
C GLU A 49 -0.70 -4.68 -7.50
N LEU A 50 -0.51 -3.82 -6.49
CA LEU A 50 -1.52 -2.88 -6.02
C LEU A 50 -1.87 -1.83 -7.08
N SER A 51 -0.85 -1.26 -7.73
CA SER A 51 -1.01 -0.32 -8.85
C SER A 51 -1.81 -0.93 -9.98
N HIS A 52 -1.47 -2.17 -10.37
CA HIS A 52 -2.19 -2.90 -11.41
C HIS A 52 -3.63 -3.20 -11.00
N CYS A 53 -3.85 -3.67 -9.77
CA CYS A 53 -5.18 -3.96 -9.24
C CYS A 53 -6.10 -2.72 -9.19
N LEU A 54 -5.54 -1.54 -8.93
CA LEU A 54 -6.29 -0.29 -8.83
C LEU A 54 -6.34 0.49 -10.16
N GLY A 55 -5.58 0.04 -11.16
CA GLY A 55 -5.39 0.75 -12.43
C GLY A 55 -4.79 2.14 -12.23
N VAL A 56 -3.91 2.30 -11.24
CA VAL A 56 -3.24 3.58 -10.93
C VAL A 56 -1.80 3.47 -11.41
N PRO A 57 -1.40 4.12 -12.51
CA PRO A 57 -0.02 4.08 -12.97
C PRO A 57 0.89 4.74 -11.92
N ILE A 58 1.99 4.07 -11.58
CA ILE A 58 3.01 4.58 -10.67
C ILE A 58 4.34 4.72 -11.42
N SER A 59 5.01 5.85 -11.22
CA SER A 59 6.37 6.05 -11.74
C SER A 59 7.38 5.27 -10.90
N ARG A 60 8.54 4.93 -11.50
CA ARG A 60 9.64 4.27 -10.75
C ARG A 60 10.04 5.02 -9.49
N GLU A 61 10.13 6.35 -9.54
CA GLU A 61 10.47 7.18 -8.38
C GLU A 61 9.39 7.17 -7.29
N GLN A 62 8.12 7.09 -7.67
CA GLN A 62 7.02 6.94 -6.72
C GLN A 62 7.09 5.57 -6.07
N ARG A 63 7.26 4.51 -6.86
CA ARG A 63 7.42 3.14 -6.35
C ARG A 63 8.57 3.04 -5.34
N ASP A 64 9.73 3.60 -5.66
CA ASP A 64 10.90 3.60 -4.77
C ASP A 64 10.62 4.37 -3.46
N ARG A 65 9.97 5.54 -3.55
CA ARG A 65 9.55 6.32 -2.37
C ARG A 65 8.55 5.56 -1.50
N HIS A 66 7.56 4.93 -2.12
CA HIS A 66 6.53 4.15 -1.43
C HIS A 66 7.10 2.87 -0.81
N ALA A 67 8.02 2.19 -1.49
CA ALA A 67 8.69 1.01 -0.97
C ALA A 67 9.51 1.35 0.26
N LYS A 68 10.33 2.43 0.20
CA LYS A 68 11.10 2.92 1.35
C LYS A 68 10.19 3.37 2.50
N TRP A 69 9.08 4.03 2.19
CA TRP A 69 8.10 4.42 3.21
C TRP A 69 7.47 3.21 3.90
N LEU A 70 6.97 2.24 3.13
CA LEU A 70 6.38 1.00 3.67
C LEU A 70 7.38 0.22 4.52
N MET A 71 8.63 0.10 4.06
CA MET A 71 9.72 -0.51 4.81
C MET A 71 9.95 0.20 6.15
N ASN A 72 9.96 1.54 6.15
CA ASN A 72 10.14 2.34 7.37
C ASN A 72 8.95 2.28 8.33
N CYS A 73 7.72 2.19 7.82
CA CYS A 73 6.53 2.02 8.65
C CYS A 73 6.48 0.65 9.33
N ASN A 74 7.25 -0.34 8.84
CA ASN A 74 7.37 -1.68 9.42
C ASN A 74 5.99 -2.30 9.76
N VAL A 75 5.03 -2.07 8.86
CA VAL A 75 3.64 -2.47 8.99
C VAL A 75 3.53 -3.98 8.87
N ASP A 76 2.61 -4.58 9.63
CA ASP A 76 2.29 -6.00 9.52
C ASP A 76 0.86 -6.16 8.98
N PRO A 77 0.68 -6.57 7.71
CA PRO A 77 -0.63 -6.77 7.11
C PRO A 77 -1.47 -7.85 7.80
N ARG A 78 -0.82 -8.77 8.52
CA ARG A 78 -1.53 -9.83 9.27
C ARG A 78 -2.05 -9.32 10.61
N ASN A 79 -1.44 -8.26 11.15
CA ASN A 79 -1.89 -7.63 12.39
C ASN A 79 -3.12 -6.74 12.14
N ARG A 80 -4.21 -7.01 12.88
CA ARG A 80 -5.48 -6.29 12.75
C ARG A 80 -5.34 -4.80 13.11
N GLN A 81 -4.50 -4.45 14.07
CA GLN A 81 -4.25 -3.07 14.49
C GLN A 81 -3.57 -2.28 13.38
N HIS A 82 -2.48 -2.82 12.84
CA HIS A 82 -1.75 -2.23 11.72
C HIS A 82 -2.61 -2.10 10.46
N ARG A 83 -3.49 -3.07 10.18
CA ARG A 83 -4.50 -2.91 9.12
C ARG A 83 -5.42 -1.73 9.39
N HIS A 84 -5.91 -1.58 10.61
CA HIS A 84 -6.77 -0.45 10.98
C HIS A 84 -6.08 0.90 10.82
N GLU A 85 -4.80 1.00 11.19
CA GLU A 85 -4.00 2.21 11.01
C GLU A 85 -3.72 2.53 9.54
N MET A 86 -3.37 1.52 8.74
CA MET A 86 -3.30 1.67 7.28
C MET A 86 -4.63 2.18 6.71
N TRP A 87 -5.74 1.65 7.23
CA TRP A 87 -7.06 2.12 6.82
C TRP A 87 -7.40 3.51 7.32
N GLY A 88 -6.94 3.94 8.50
CA GLY A 88 -7.04 5.33 8.94
C GLY A 88 -6.32 6.27 7.97
N LEU A 89 -5.07 5.92 7.62
CA LEU A 89 -4.26 6.66 6.66
C LEU A 89 -4.90 6.73 5.27
N VAL A 90 -5.54 5.66 4.81
CA VAL A 90 -6.27 5.66 3.53
C VAL A 90 -7.60 6.38 3.67
N THR A 91 -8.40 6.18 4.70
CA THR A 91 -9.73 6.79 4.80
C THR A 91 -9.70 8.27 5.19
N GLY A 92 -8.55 8.77 5.66
CA GLY A 92 -8.38 10.17 6.06
C GLY A 92 -9.12 10.52 7.34
N ARG A 93 -9.33 9.55 8.22
CA ARG A 93 -9.81 9.77 9.59
C ARG A 93 -8.65 10.05 10.53
#